data_AF-A0A6N6KF42-F1
#
_entry.id   AF-A0A6N6KF42-F1
#
_cell.length_a   1.000
_cell.length_b   1.000
_cell.length_c   1.000
_cell.angle_alpha   90.00
_cell.angle_beta   90.00
_cell.angle_gamma   90.00
#
_symmetry.space_group_name_H-M   'P 1'
#
loop_
_entity.id
_entity.type
_entity.pdbx_description
1 polymer ?
#
loop_
_entity_poly.entity_id
_entity_poly.type
_entity_poly.pdbx_seq_one_letter_code
_entity_poly.pdbx_strand_id
1 'polypeptide(L)'
;MKRILFFVFICFFYSYLNGQKFDGLALTPPLGWNSWNTFATDINEQLVREIADAFVEKGLKAAGYQYIVLDDGWMSKERDSKGNLVADPEKFPSGMKALADYVHSKGLKFGLYNCAGSKTCAGYPGSRGHEYQDALLYASWGVDYLKYDWCNTG
;
A
#
# COMPACT_ATOMS: atom_id res chain seq x y z
N MET A 1 -17.54 10.70 50.59
CA MET A 1 -16.27 11.06 49.90
C MET A 1 -15.30 9.89 49.73
N LYS A 2 -14.96 9.10 50.76
CA LYS A 2 -13.99 7.97 50.64
C LYS A 2 -14.40 6.83 49.69
N ARG A 3 -15.70 6.55 49.52
CA ARG A 3 -16.20 5.52 48.58
C ARG A 3 -16.20 5.94 47.11
N ILE A 4 -16.23 7.25 46.83
CA ILE A 4 -16.21 7.79 45.46
C ILE A 4 -14.78 7.81 44.91
N LEU A 5 -13.78 8.08 45.77
CA LEU A 5 -12.36 7.98 45.38
C LEU A 5 -11.91 6.57 45.02
N PHE A 6 -12.50 5.53 45.62
CA PHE A 6 -12.12 4.14 45.35
C PHE A 6 -12.58 3.67 43.95
N PHE A 7 -13.71 4.18 43.46
CA PHE A 7 -14.20 3.87 42.11
C PHE A 7 -13.41 4.58 41.00
N VAL A 8 -12.92 5.79 41.25
CA VAL A 8 -12.10 6.54 40.28
C VAL A 8 -10.72 5.88 40.08
N PHE A 9 -10.19 5.21 41.11
CA PHE A 9 -8.90 4.51 41.03
C PHE A 9 -8.94 3.22 40.21
N ILE A 10 -10.11 2.55 40.12
CA ILE A 10 -10.28 1.30 39.37
C ILE A 10 -10.39 1.56 37.86
N CYS A 11 -10.95 2.70 37.44
CA CYS A 11 -11.09 3.05 36.02
C CYS A 11 -9.76 3.43 35.33
N PHE A 12 -8.69 3.71 36.08
CA PHE A 12 -7.39 4.07 35.51
C PHE A 12 -6.42 2.90 35.32
N PHE A 13 -6.75 1.69 35.79
CA PHE A 13 -5.81 0.55 35.79
C PHE A 13 -5.99 -0.49 34.68
N TYR A 14 -6.96 -0.33 33.77
CA TYR A 14 -7.25 -1.37 32.75
C TYR A 14 -7.39 -0.91 31.31
N SER A 15 -6.95 0.31 30.98
CA SER A 15 -6.77 0.68 29.57
C SER A 15 -5.42 0.18 29.09
N TYR A 16 -5.29 -1.14 28.89
CA TYR A 16 -4.23 -1.65 28.04
C TYR A 16 -4.52 -1.13 26.63
N LEU A 17 -3.85 -0.04 26.26
CA LEU A 17 -3.77 0.41 24.87
C LEU A 17 -2.94 -0.63 24.12
N ASN A 18 -3.57 -1.75 23.78
CA ASN A 18 -3.02 -2.68 22.81
C ASN A 18 -3.13 -2.00 21.45
N GLY A 19 -1.99 -1.72 20.81
CA GLY A 19 -1.99 -1.37 19.40
C GLY A 19 -2.68 -2.49 18.63
N GLN A 20 -3.68 -2.14 17.81
CA GLN A 20 -4.37 -3.11 16.98
C GLN A 20 -3.40 -3.60 15.89
N LYS A 21 -2.78 -4.75 16.13
CA LYS A 21 -2.04 -5.49 15.12
C LYS A 21 -2.99 -6.49 14.46
N PHE A 22 -3.00 -6.53 13.13
CA PHE A 22 -3.62 -7.66 12.43
C PHE A 22 -2.74 -8.89 12.61
N ASP A 23 -3.32 -9.95 13.18
CA ASP A 23 -2.62 -11.20 13.40
C ASP A 23 -2.09 -11.78 12.08
N GLY A 24 -0.85 -12.27 12.12
CA GLY A 24 -0.19 -12.89 10.96
C GLY A 24 0.48 -11.93 9.97
N LEU A 25 0.37 -10.60 10.15
CA LEU A 25 1.08 -9.62 9.32
C LEU A 25 2.32 -9.04 10.02
N ALA A 26 3.37 -8.77 9.24
CA ALA A 26 4.61 -8.13 9.69
C ALA A 26 5.14 -8.67 11.03
N LEU A 27 5.30 -10.00 11.14
CA LEU A 27 5.94 -10.64 12.30
C LEU A 27 7.44 -10.31 12.38
N THR A 28 8.05 -10.04 11.22
CA THR A 28 9.38 -9.44 11.06
C THR A 28 9.26 -8.20 10.16
N PRO A 29 10.28 -7.32 10.14
CA PRO A 29 10.30 -6.21 9.20
C PRO A 29 10.11 -6.70 7.74
N PRO A 30 9.22 -6.07 6.95
CA PRO A 30 9.01 -6.46 5.57
C PRO A 30 10.28 -6.18 4.74
N LEU A 31 10.67 -7.15 3.93
CA LEU A 31 11.80 -7.05 3.01
C LEU A 31 11.28 -7.00 1.58
N GLY A 32 11.78 -6.05 0.78
CA GLY A 32 11.31 -5.85 -0.59
C GLY A 32 12.05 -4.74 -1.31
N TRP A 33 11.44 -4.27 -2.40
CA TRP A 33 11.90 -3.16 -3.22
C TRP A 33 10.77 -2.17 -3.44
N ASN A 34 11.15 -0.90 -3.64
CA ASN A 34 10.24 0.20 -3.95
C ASN A 34 10.77 0.96 -5.17
N SER A 35 9.87 1.36 -6.08
CA SER A 35 10.25 1.98 -7.36
C SER A 35 10.81 3.39 -7.26
N TRP A 36 10.50 4.14 -6.19
CA TRP A 36 10.66 5.59 -6.16
C TRP A 36 12.09 6.08 -6.33
N ASN A 37 13.05 5.51 -5.58
CA ASN A 37 14.41 6.06 -5.51
C ASN A 37 15.17 6.00 -6.84
N THR A 38 14.76 5.12 -7.76
CA THR A 38 15.41 4.96 -9.06
C THR A 38 14.58 5.58 -10.18
N PHE A 39 13.26 5.39 -10.13
CA PHE A 39 12.39 5.67 -11.28
C PHE A 39 11.46 6.86 -11.06
N ALA A 40 11.29 7.34 -9.83
CA ALA A 40 10.27 8.32 -9.47
C ALA A 40 8.91 7.92 -10.09
N THR A 41 8.34 8.77 -10.95
CA THR A 41 7.08 8.52 -11.67
C THR A 41 7.26 7.87 -13.04
N ASP A 42 8.49 7.64 -13.50
CA ASP A 42 8.81 6.99 -14.78
C ASP A 42 8.80 5.46 -14.62
N ILE A 43 7.60 4.95 -14.37
CA ILE A 43 7.31 3.54 -14.08
C ILE A 43 6.26 3.02 -15.05
N ASN A 44 6.36 1.74 -15.42
CA ASN A 44 5.36 1.07 -16.26
C ASN A 44 5.29 -0.42 -15.93
N GLU A 45 4.34 -1.11 -16.55
CA GLU A 45 4.09 -2.54 -16.33
C GLU A 45 5.30 -3.42 -16.65
N GLN A 46 5.98 -3.13 -17.77
CA GLN A 46 7.16 -3.89 -18.19
C GLN A 46 8.26 -3.84 -17.13
N LEU A 47 8.57 -2.64 -16.62
CA LEU A 47 9.55 -2.45 -15.56
C LEU A 47 9.22 -3.31 -14.33
N VAL A 48 7.97 -3.30 -13.87
CA VAL A 48 7.58 -4.06 -12.67
C VAL A 48 7.71 -5.57 -12.91
N ARG A 49 7.38 -6.06 -14.12
CA ARG A 49 7.56 -7.47 -14.49
C ARG A 49 9.03 -7.86 -14.50
N GLU A 50 9.89 -7.04 -15.10
CA GLU A 50 11.35 -7.25 -15.15
C GLU A 50 11.98 -7.26 -13.75
N ILE A 51 11.54 -6.37 -12.85
CA ILE A 51 11.99 -6.37 -11.45
C ILE A 51 11.54 -7.64 -10.73
N ALA A 52 10.30 -8.11 -10.94
CA ALA A 52 9.81 -9.34 -10.34
C ALA A 52 10.58 -10.58 -10.85
N ASP A 53 10.93 -10.64 -12.14
CA ASP A 53 11.79 -11.68 -12.69
C ASP A 53 13.20 -11.61 -12.08
N ALA A 54 13.81 -10.43 -12.02
CA ALA A 54 15.13 -10.24 -11.43
C ALA A 54 15.17 -10.67 -9.94
N PHE A 55 14.09 -10.44 -9.18
CA PHE A 55 13.98 -10.90 -7.79
C PHE A 55 14.15 -12.41 -7.65
N VAL A 56 13.59 -13.17 -8.58
CA VAL A 56 13.70 -14.64 -8.59
C VAL A 56 15.05 -15.06 -9.14
N GLU A 57 15.44 -14.56 -10.32
CA GLU A 57 16.65 -14.96 -11.04
C GLU A 57 17.94 -14.62 -10.28
N LYS A 58 17.96 -13.49 -9.56
CA LYS A 58 19.13 -13.05 -8.79
C LYS A 58 19.13 -13.53 -7.34
N GLY A 59 18.13 -14.33 -6.95
CA GLY A 59 18.05 -14.92 -5.61
C GLY A 59 17.61 -13.98 -4.49
N LEU A 60 17.12 -12.77 -4.79
CA LEU A 60 16.61 -11.83 -3.79
C LEU A 60 15.39 -12.40 -3.04
N LYS A 61 14.49 -13.07 -3.77
CA LYS A 61 13.38 -13.80 -3.16
C LYS A 61 13.87 -14.87 -2.19
N ALA A 62 14.88 -15.66 -2.58
CA ALA A 62 15.45 -16.69 -1.72
C ALA A 62 16.16 -16.10 -0.49
N ALA A 63 16.68 -14.88 -0.59
CA ALA A 63 17.22 -14.11 0.54
C ALA A 63 16.14 -13.45 1.42
N GLY A 64 14.85 -13.61 1.11
CA GLY A 64 13.73 -13.14 1.92
C GLY A 64 13.05 -11.85 1.44
N TYR A 65 13.54 -11.22 0.37
CA TYR A 65 12.89 -10.04 -0.21
C TYR A 65 11.66 -10.45 -1.00
N GLN A 66 10.48 -10.11 -0.50
CA GLN A 66 9.21 -10.64 -0.99
C GLN A 66 8.25 -9.56 -1.53
N TYR A 67 8.41 -8.29 -1.17
CA TYR A 67 7.50 -7.22 -1.60
C TYR A 67 8.06 -6.44 -2.80
N ILE A 68 7.25 -6.26 -3.84
CA ILE A 68 7.46 -5.30 -4.92
C ILE A 68 6.44 -4.18 -4.73
N VAL A 69 6.90 -3.02 -4.26
CA VAL A 69 6.03 -1.87 -3.98
C VAL A 69 6.15 -0.82 -5.08
N LEU A 70 5.08 -0.64 -5.83
CA LEU A 70 4.96 0.40 -6.85
C LEU A 70 4.59 1.74 -6.19
N ASP A 71 5.47 2.72 -6.31
CA ASP A 71 5.30 4.03 -5.67
C ASP A 71 4.45 4.99 -6.50
N ASP A 72 4.48 6.29 -6.18
CA ASP A 72 3.66 7.31 -6.82
C ASP A 72 3.79 7.34 -8.36
N GLY A 73 2.74 7.79 -9.04
CA GLY A 73 2.69 7.89 -10.50
C GLY A 73 2.16 6.68 -11.26
N TRP A 74 1.58 5.70 -10.56
CA TRP A 74 0.96 4.51 -11.17
C TRP A 74 -0.45 4.76 -11.74
N MET A 75 -1.15 5.78 -11.23
CA MET A 75 -2.55 6.08 -11.56
C MET A 75 -2.68 7.23 -12.56
N SER A 76 -3.79 7.29 -13.27
CA SER A 76 -4.20 8.47 -14.04
C SER A 76 -4.39 9.69 -13.14
N LYS A 77 -4.33 10.89 -13.73
CA LYS A 77 -4.51 12.14 -12.99
C LYS A 77 -5.93 12.37 -12.46
N GLU A 78 -6.91 11.67 -13.02
CA GLU A 78 -8.32 11.79 -12.65
C GLU A 78 -8.90 10.43 -12.25
N ARG A 79 -9.87 10.46 -11.34
CA ARG A 79 -10.71 9.30 -10.99
C ARG A 79 -11.75 9.05 -12.10
N ASP A 80 -12.31 7.84 -12.16
CA ASP A 80 -13.41 7.55 -13.07
C ASP A 80 -14.72 8.25 -12.65
N SER A 81 -15.77 8.13 -13.46
CA SER A 81 -17.09 8.72 -13.18
C SER A 81 -17.79 8.18 -11.93
N LYS A 82 -17.28 7.11 -11.34
CA LYS A 82 -17.75 6.50 -10.08
C LYS A 82 -16.83 6.86 -8.90
N GLY A 83 -15.80 7.69 -9.12
CA GLY A 83 -14.84 8.08 -8.10
C GLY A 83 -13.74 7.06 -7.82
N ASN A 84 -13.59 6.00 -8.63
CA ASN A 84 -12.51 5.03 -8.45
C ASN A 84 -11.19 5.56 -8.98
N LEU A 85 -10.08 5.15 -8.34
CA LEU A 85 -8.76 5.30 -8.93
C LEU A 85 -8.66 4.50 -10.23
N VAL A 86 -7.97 5.07 -11.22
CA VAL A 86 -7.74 4.44 -12.51
C VAL A 86 -6.24 4.25 -12.67
N ALA A 87 -5.79 3.03 -12.92
CA ALA A 87 -4.41 2.79 -13.32
C ALA A 87 -4.13 3.50 -14.65
N ASP A 88 -2.98 4.14 -14.79
CA ASP A 88 -2.64 4.82 -16.04
C ASP A 88 -2.61 3.78 -17.19
N PRO A 89 -3.50 3.88 -18.20
CA PRO A 89 -3.64 2.84 -19.22
C PRO A 89 -2.47 2.79 -20.20
N GLU A 90 -1.68 3.87 -20.32
CA GLU A 90 -0.47 3.86 -21.15
C GLU A 90 0.67 3.15 -20.43
N LYS A 91 0.81 3.39 -19.11
CA LYS A 91 1.84 2.74 -18.29
C LYS A 91 1.49 1.30 -17.93
N PHE A 92 0.22 1.01 -17.70
CA PHE A 92 -0.29 -0.26 -17.17
C PHE A 92 -1.48 -0.78 -18.01
N PRO A 93 -1.25 -1.14 -19.28
CA PRO A 93 -2.31 -1.49 -20.21
C PRO A 93 -3.11 -2.74 -19.80
N SER A 94 -2.54 -3.65 -19.00
CA SER A 94 -3.28 -4.81 -18.47
C SER A 94 -4.01 -4.53 -17.16
N GLY A 95 -3.78 -3.36 -16.55
CA GLY A 95 -4.33 -2.97 -15.26
C GLY A 95 -3.63 -3.63 -14.05
N MET A 96 -3.93 -3.11 -12.85
CA MET A 96 -3.23 -3.50 -11.61
C MET A 96 -3.45 -4.96 -11.23
N LYS A 97 -4.64 -5.52 -11.47
CA LYS A 97 -4.93 -6.92 -11.13
C LYS A 97 -4.02 -7.88 -11.91
N ALA A 98 -3.90 -7.70 -13.21
CA ALA A 98 -3.08 -8.57 -14.05
C ALA A 98 -1.59 -8.46 -13.69
N LEU A 99 -1.13 -7.27 -13.30
CA LEU A 99 0.23 -7.07 -12.81
C LEU A 99 0.44 -7.75 -11.43
N ALA A 100 -0.50 -7.61 -10.50
CA ALA A 100 -0.46 -8.27 -9.20
C ALA A 100 -0.45 -9.80 -9.35
N ASP A 101 -1.36 -10.35 -10.17
CA ASP A 101 -1.42 -11.79 -10.47
C ASP A 101 -0.07 -12.31 -11.02
N TYR A 102 0.60 -11.51 -11.86
CA TYR A 102 1.94 -11.86 -12.35
C TYR A 102 3.00 -11.85 -11.25
N VAL A 103 3.04 -10.82 -10.41
CA VAL A 103 3.96 -10.75 -9.25
C VAL A 103 3.72 -11.94 -8.31
N HIS A 104 2.47 -12.30 -8.06
CA HIS A 104 2.09 -13.49 -7.28
C HIS A 104 2.53 -14.79 -7.94
N SER A 105 2.48 -14.90 -9.27
CA SER A 105 2.97 -16.08 -10.00
C SER A 105 4.47 -16.35 -9.80
N LYS A 106 5.24 -15.30 -9.45
CA LYS A 106 6.66 -15.40 -9.06
C LYS A 106 6.85 -15.74 -7.58
N GLY A 107 5.75 -15.88 -6.83
CA GLY A 107 5.71 -16.08 -5.39
C GLY A 107 6.18 -14.85 -4.60
N LEU A 108 6.02 -13.66 -5.17
CA LEU A 108 6.26 -12.36 -4.54
C LEU A 108 4.91 -11.75 -4.12
N LYS A 109 4.97 -10.63 -3.42
CA LYS A 109 3.84 -9.85 -2.92
C LYS A 109 3.82 -8.48 -3.60
N PHE A 110 2.64 -8.02 -3.99
CA PHE A 110 2.48 -6.76 -4.71
C PHE A 110 2.01 -5.64 -3.79
N GLY A 111 2.68 -4.49 -3.84
CA GLY A 111 2.34 -3.31 -3.06
C GLY A 111 2.04 -2.09 -3.93
N LEU A 112 1.15 -1.24 -3.44
CA LEU A 112 0.84 0.06 -4.03
C LEU A 112 1.12 1.20 -3.06
N TYR A 113 1.08 2.41 -3.61
CA TYR A 113 1.19 3.67 -2.90
C TYR A 113 -0.08 4.51 -3.05
N ASN A 114 -0.48 5.18 -1.96
CA ASN A 114 -1.36 6.35 -2.01
C ASN A 114 -1.08 7.28 -0.82
N CYS A 115 -1.94 8.29 -0.61
CA CYS A 115 -1.76 9.37 0.34
C CYS A 115 -3.06 9.64 1.12
N ALA A 116 -2.94 10.00 2.40
CA ALA A 116 -4.03 10.41 3.28
C ALA A 116 -4.57 11.82 2.98
N GLY A 117 -3.94 12.57 2.07
CA GLY A 117 -4.40 13.87 1.62
C GLY A 117 -5.29 13.82 0.38
N SER A 118 -5.67 15.01 -0.10
CA SER A 118 -6.47 15.15 -1.33
C SER A 118 -5.69 14.82 -2.59
N LYS A 119 -4.36 14.94 -2.53
CA LYS A 119 -3.42 14.57 -3.60
C LYS A 119 -2.23 13.82 -3.03
N THR A 120 -1.65 12.93 -3.83
CA THR A 120 -0.34 12.37 -3.55
C THR A 120 0.77 13.42 -3.63
N CYS A 121 1.98 13.06 -3.20
CA CYS A 121 3.10 13.99 -3.23
C CYS A 121 3.50 14.41 -4.66
N ALA A 122 3.34 13.53 -5.66
CA ALA A 122 3.52 13.86 -7.08
C ALA A 122 2.25 14.41 -7.76
N GLY A 123 1.22 14.75 -6.97
CA GLY A 123 0.02 15.43 -7.45
C GLY A 123 -0.94 14.53 -8.25
N TYR A 124 -1.04 13.25 -7.90
CA TYR A 124 -2.10 12.33 -8.35
C TYR A 124 -3.27 12.32 -7.34
N PRO A 125 -4.43 11.74 -7.65
CA PRO A 125 -5.55 11.66 -6.70
C PRO A 125 -5.16 10.95 -5.40
N GLY A 126 -5.31 11.65 -4.26
CA GLY A 126 -5.15 11.06 -2.93
C GLY A 126 -6.42 10.34 -2.45
N SER A 127 -6.32 9.62 -1.34
CA SER A 127 -7.44 8.82 -0.80
C SER A 127 -8.33 9.55 0.21
N ARG A 128 -8.05 10.82 0.56
CA ARG A 128 -8.87 11.56 1.54
C ARG A 128 -10.35 11.59 1.12
N GLY A 129 -11.23 11.03 1.94
CA GLY A 129 -12.67 10.93 1.68
C GLY A 129 -13.09 9.77 0.77
N HIS A 130 -12.13 8.97 0.28
CA HIS A 130 -12.34 7.78 -0.56
C HIS A 130 -11.71 6.51 0.04
N GLU A 131 -11.31 6.53 1.32
CA GLU A 131 -10.46 5.51 1.94
C GLU A 131 -11.09 4.11 1.83
N TYR A 132 -12.38 3.99 2.12
CA TYR A 132 -13.09 2.71 2.06
C TYR A 132 -13.22 2.20 0.62
N GLN A 133 -13.55 3.10 -0.32
CA GLN A 133 -13.67 2.78 -1.75
C GLN A 133 -12.33 2.33 -2.33
N ASP A 134 -11.26 3.09 -2.05
CA ASP A 134 -9.91 2.80 -2.51
C ASP A 134 -9.38 1.49 -1.90
N ALA A 135 -9.64 1.23 -0.62
CA ALA A 135 -9.27 -0.03 0.02
C ALA A 135 -9.95 -1.26 -0.61
N LEU A 136 -11.25 -1.17 -0.94
CA LEU A 136 -11.95 -2.23 -1.67
C LEU A 136 -11.36 -2.45 -3.06
N LEU A 137 -10.95 -1.37 -3.73
CA LEU A 137 -10.34 -1.44 -5.05
C LEU A 137 -8.97 -2.15 -4.99
N TYR A 138 -8.13 -1.78 -4.02
CA TYR A 138 -6.84 -2.45 -3.79
C TYR A 138 -7.02 -3.94 -3.50
N ALA A 139 -7.99 -4.29 -2.65
CA ALA A 139 -8.32 -5.69 -2.37
C ALA A 139 -8.79 -6.43 -3.62
N SER A 140 -9.62 -5.80 -4.47
CA SER A 140 -10.11 -6.39 -5.72
C SER A 140 -8.99 -6.68 -6.74
N TRP A 141 -7.88 -5.95 -6.65
CA TRP A 141 -6.70 -6.16 -7.50
C TRP A 141 -5.68 -7.13 -6.88
N GLY A 142 -5.87 -7.57 -5.63
CA GLY A 142 -4.94 -8.48 -4.96
C GLY A 142 -3.70 -7.80 -4.37
N VAL A 143 -3.81 -6.54 -3.96
CA VAL A 143 -2.70 -5.82 -3.31
C VAL A 143 -2.42 -6.38 -1.91
N ASP A 144 -1.15 -6.66 -1.61
CA ASP A 144 -0.66 -7.19 -0.32
C ASP A 144 -0.13 -6.12 0.63
N TYR A 145 0.21 -4.93 0.11
CA TYR A 145 0.90 -3.87 0.84
C TYR A 145 0.44 -2.50 0.38
N LEU A 146 0.16 -1.58 1.31
CA LEU A 146 -0.11 -0.18 0.99
C LEU A 146 0.91 0.72 1.70
N LYS A 147 1.73 1.45 0.93
CA LYS A 147 2.45 2.62 1.43
C LYS A 147 1.48 3.80 1.44
N TYR A 148 1.25 4.41 2.61
CA TYR A 148 0.25 5.46 2.78
C TYR A 148 0.89 6.75 3.31
N ASP A 149 0.94 7.76 2.44
CA ASP A 149 1.65 9.03 2.66
C ASP A 149 0.79 10.11 3.35
N TRP A 150 1.36 11.29 3.56
CA TRP A 150 0.74 12.39 4.33
C TRP A 150 0.77 13.78 3.65
N CYS A 151 1.13 13.87 2.37
CA CYS A 151 1.07 15.11 1.58
C CYS A 151 -0.37 15.65 1.42
N ASN A 152 -0.54 16.97 1.23
CA ASN A 152 -1.84 17.61 0.92
C ASN A 152 -2.97 17.30 1.92
N THR A 153 -2.65 17.27 3.22
CA THR A 153 -3.58 16.97 4.32
C THR A 153 -4.20 18.22 4.98
N GLY A 154 -3.65 19.41 4.70
CA GLY A 154 -4.13 20.72 5.19
C GLY A 154 -5.17 21.38 4.31
#